data_AF-A0A8G2HVY6-F1
#
_entry.id   AF-A0A8G2HVY6-F1
#
_cell.length_a   1.000
_cell.length_b   1.000
_cell.length_c   1.000
_cell.angle_alpha   90.00
_cell.angle_beta   90.00
_cell.angle_gamma   90.00
#
_symmetry.space_group_name_H-M   'P 1'
#
loop_
_entity.id
_entity.type
_entity.pdbx_description
1 polymer ?
#
loop_
_entity_poly.entity_id
_entity_poly.type
_entity_poly.pdbx_seq_one_letter_code
_entity_poly.pdbx_strand_id
1 'polypeptide(L)'
;MPLLIKKAEKAECVSRFRAGSAINGFNLSDGRSKGATFYIGSKQSNLYCRFYEKNYEQAFKRHCDVEDIGLWNRYEIQMRKAYAVNCAKVLSRTDNISEIVKSILHNNLRFISPPKDGNDKNRKRWPLYRPWALFIKDTGKIEFNY
;
A
#
# COMPACT_ATOMS: atom_id res chain seq x y z
N MET A 1 7.51 -1.03 -6.00
CA MET A 1 7.02 -0.21 -4.84
C MET A 1 7.61 1.21 -4.66
N PRO A 2 8.88 1.51 -4.97
CA PRO A 2 9.56 2.76 -4.60
C PRO A 2 8.83 4.07 -4.93
N LEU A 3 8.04 4.10 -6.01
CA LEU A 3 7.27 5.29 -6.38
C LEU A 3 6.24 5.68 -5.31
N LEU A 4 5.51 4.73 -4.72
CA LEU A 4 4.53 5.04 -3.68
C LEU A 4 5.19 5.59 -2.42
N ILE A 5 6.38 5.08 -2.08
CA ILE A 5 7.21 5.59 -0.99
C ILE A 5 7.61 7.04 -1.26
N LYS A 6 8.18 7.33 -2.45
CA LYS A 6 8.57 8.69 -2.84
C LYS A 6 7.40 9.67 -2.80
N LYS A 7 6.19 9.23 -3.21
CA LYS A 7 4.99 10.06 -3.10
C LYS A 7 4.62 10.35 -1.65
N ALA A 8 4.69 9.35 -0.76
CA ALA A 8 4.43 9.56 0.66
C ALA A 8 5.45 10.52 1.30
N GLU A 9 6.74 10.38 0.99
CA GLU A 9 7.82 11.26 1.46
C GLU A 9 7.64 12.72 1.01
N LYS A 10 7.09 12.93 -0.20
CA LYS A 10 6.71 14.26 -0.71
C LYS A 10 5.39 14.80 -0.14
N ALA A 11 4.79 14.11 0.83
CA ALA A 11 3.46 14.40 1.37
C ALA A 11 2.34 14.39 0.32
N GLU A 12 2.50 13.57 -0.72
CA GLU A 12 1.54 13.31 -1.80
C GLU A 12 0.74 12.00 -1.54
N CYS A 13 0.70 11.57 -0.28
CA CYS A 13 -0.17 10.50 0.21
C CYS A 13 -1.13 11.10 1.25
N VAL A 14 -2.39 11.25 0.88
CA VAL A 14 -3.47 11.66 1.78
C VAL A 14 -4.05 10.41 2.42
N SER A 15 -4.07 10.37 3.75
CA SER A 15 -4.23 9.12 4.49
C SER A 15 -5.00 9.32 5.80
N ARG A 16 -5.75 8.30 6.24
CA ARG A 16 -6.32 8.21 7.61
C ARG A 16 -5.28 7.74 8.64
N PHE A 17 -4.16 7.17 8.18
CA PHE A 17 -3.03 6.80 9.02
C PHE A 17 -2.15 8.04 9.29
N ARG A 18 -1.60 8.12 10.51
CA ARG A 18 -0.77 9.26 10.94
C ARG A 18 0.69 9.18 10.48
N ALA A 19 1.20 7.97 10.25
CA ALA A 19 2.59 7.73 9.92
C ALA A 19 2.76 6.54 8.98
N GLY A 20 3.86 6.55 8.25
CA GLY A 20 4.38 5.42 7.53
C GLY A 20 5.90 5.39 7.63
N SER A 21 6.50 4.25 7.32
CA SER A 21 7.95 4.07 7.31
C SER A 21 8.34 3.20 6.13
N ALA A 22 9.44 3.52 5.46
CA ALA A 22 10.01 2.70 4.42
C ALA A 22 11.24 1.94 4.95
N ILE A 23 11.38 0.69 4.55
CA ILE A 23 12.62 -0.08 4.69
C ILE A 23 13.10 -0.40 3.29
N ASN A 24 14.32 0.05 2.98
CA ASN A 24 15.05 -0.33 1.78
C ASN A 24 16.35 -0.98 2.24
N GLY A 25 16.72 -2.12 1.65
CA GLY A 25 17.97 -2.80 1.95
C GLY A 25 18.83 -2.95 0.71
N PHE A 26 20.12 -3.19 0.91
CA PHE A 26 21.04 -3.60 -0.15
C PHE A 26 22.03 -4.64 0.39
N ASN A 27 22.66 -5.37 -0.52
CA ASN A 27 23.77 -6.28 -0.23
C ASN A 27 25.06 -5.49 -0.05
N LEU A 28 25.85 -5.80 0.99
CA LEU A 28 27.11 -5.10 1.25
C LEU A 28 28.22 -5.50 0.27
N SER A 29 28.15 -6.70 -0.31
CA SER A 29 29.17 -7.23 -1.22
C SER A 29 29.11 -6.63 -2.62
N ASP A 30 27.92 -6.29 -3.11
CA ASP A 30 27.70 -5.88 -4.51
C ASP A 30 26.73 -4.70 -4.67
N GLY A 31 26.19 -4.15 -3.58
CA GLY A 31 25.26 -3.03 -3.60
C GLY A 31 23.87 -3.35 -4.14
N ARG A 32 23.56 -4.61 -4.49
CA ARG A 32 22.26 -4.97 -5.08
C ARG A 32 21.12 -4.72 -4.09
N SER A 33 20.01 -4.17 -4.60
CA SER A 33 18.81 -3.91 -3.79
C SER A 33 18.24 -5.20 -3.20
N LYS A 34 17.77 -5.15 -1.95
CA LYS A 34 16.97 -6.20 -1.30
C LYS A 34 15.46 -5.95 -1.39
N GLY A 35 15.08 -5.01 -2.26
CA GLY A 35 13.70 -4.56 -2.43
C GLY A 35 13.27 -3.53 -1.39
N ALA A 36 12.19 -2.84 -1.71
CA ALA A 36 11.57 -1.84 -0.86
C ALA A 36 10.34 -2.40 -0.13
N THR A 37 10.16 -2.02 1.13
CA THR A 37 8.94 -2.26 1.91
C THR A 37 8.41 -0.95 2.47
N PHE A 38 7.12 -0.69 2.25
CA PHE A 38 6.38 0.45 2.77
C PHE A 38 5.39 0.00 3.84
N TYR A 39 5.62 0.44 5.06
CA TYR A 39 4.73 0.24 6.20
C TYR A 39 3.85 1.47 6.41
N ILE A 40 2.56 1.25 6.64
CA ILE A 40 1.58 2.33 6.80
C ILE A 40 0.72 2.05 8.03
N GLY A 41 0.75 2.95 9.00
CA GLY A 41 0.12 2.76 10.32
C GLY A 41 1.03 2.03 11.32
N SER A 42 0.47 1.64 12.46
CA SER A 42 1.19 0.96 13.55
C SER A 42 0.81 -0.52 13.60
N LYS A 43 1.76 -1.39 13.97
CA LYS A 43 1.47 -2.82 14.24
C LYS A 43 0.45 -3.04 15.37
N GLN A 44 0.27 -2.03 16.22
CA GLN A 44 -0.65 -2.05 17.36
C GLN A 44 -2.05 -1.50 17.03
N SER A 45 -2.23 -0.80 15.90
CA SER A 45 -3.55 -0.29 15.51
C SER A 45 -4.46 -1.38 14.95
N ASN A 46 -5.77 -1.08 14.88
CA ASN A 46 -6.77 -1.98 14.32
C ASN A 46 -6.62 -2.20 12.81
N LEU A 47 -5.90 -1.33 12.12
CA LEU A 47 -5.57 -1.43 10.70
C LEU A 47 -4.09 -1.09 10.50
N TYR A 48 -3.39 -1.91 9.72
CA TYR A 48 -1.97 -1.75 9.40
C TYR A 48 -1.70 -2.31 8.00
N CYS A 49 -0.95 -1.60 7.16
CA CYS A 49 -0.67 -2.03 5.80
C CYS A 49 0.83 -2.22 5.55
N ARG A 50 1.15 -3.19 4.68
CA ARG A 50 2.53 -3.49 4.22
C ARG A 50 2.53 -3.66 2.71
N PHE A 51 3.20 -2.76 1.99
CA PHE A 51 3.37 -2.89 0.55
C PHE A 51 4.84 -3.15 0.24
N TYR A 52 5.16 -4.23 -0.46
CA TYR A 52 6.55 -4.58 -0.70
C TYR A 52 6.78 -5.32 -2.01
N GLU A 53 8.05 -5.37 -2.41
CA GLU A 53 8.50 -6.05 -3.62
C GLU A 53 8.71 -7.53 -3.29
N LYS A 54 7.66 -8.32 -3.53
CA LYS A 54 7.60 -9.74 -3.17
C LYS A 54 8.59 -10.56 -3.98
N ASN A 55 8.90 -10.15 -5.21
CA ASN A 55 9.94 -10.78 -6.02
C ASN A 55 11.30 -10.77 -5.32
N TYR A 56 11.73 -9.65 -4.74
CA TYR A 56 12.98 -9.59 -3.98
C TYR A 56 12.95 -10.50 -2.75
N GLU A 57 11.83 -10.55 -2.01
CA GLU A 57 11.69 -11.46 -0.88
C GLU A 57 11.78 -12.93 -1.30
N GLN A 58 11.14 -13.28 -2.42
CA GLN A 58 11.14 -14.67 -2.92
C GLN A 58 12.48 -15.08 -3.50
N ALA A 59 13.15 -14.18 -4.24
CA ALA A 59 14.50 -14.40 -4.75
C ALA A 59 15.48 -14.68 -3.60
N PHE A 60 15.43 -13.87 -2.54
CA PHE A 60 16.23 -14.09 -1.33
C PHE A 60 15.95 -15.45 -0.69
N LYS A 61 14.68 -15.84 -0.55
CA LYS A 61 14.29 -17.13 0.06
C LYS A 61 14.66 -18.34 -0.79
N ARG A 62 14.68 -18.20 -2.11
CA ARG A 62 14.96 -19.29 -3.07
C ARG A 62 16.40 -19.33 -3.52
N HIS A 63 17.21 -18.36 -3.11
CA HIS A 63 18.61 -18.20 -3.54
C HIS A 63 18.74 -18.15 -5.07
N CYS A 64 17.88 -17.37 -5.73
CA CYS A 64 17.94 -17.13 -7.18
C CYS A 64 17.99 -15.63 -7.48
N ASP A 65 18.22 -15.28 -8.75
CA ASP A 65 18.17 -13.89 -9.18
C ASP A 65 16.74 -13.35 -9.16
N VAL A 66 16.58 -12.05 -8.96
CA VAL A 66 15.25 -11.43 -8.82
C VAL A 66 14.53 -11.36 -10.16
N GLU A 67 15.30 -11.27 -11.24
CA GLU A 67 14.85 -11.29 -12.62
C GLU A 67 14.10 -12.59 -12.94
N ASP A 68 14.53 -13.73 -12.39
CA ASP A 68 13.90 -15.05 -12.58
C ASP A 68 12.49 -15.14 -11.98
N ILE A 69 12.20 -14.32 -10.96
CA ILE A 69 10.87 -14.29 -10.31
C ILE A 69 9.89 -13.40 -11.09
N GLY A 70 10.39 -12.45 -11.87
CA GLY A 70 9.59 -11.43 -12.55
C GLY A 70 9.03 -10.36 -11.62
N LEU A 71 8.23 -9.43 -12.16
CA LEU A 71 7.67 -8.31 -11.40
C LEU A 71 6.56 -8.78 -10.47
N TRP A 72 6.81 -8.75 -9.15
CA TRP A 72 5.82 -9.12 -8.16
C TRP A 72 5.82 -8.15 -6.98
N ASN A 73 4.73 -7.38 -6.83
CA ASN A 73 4.46 -6.59 -5.63
C ASN A 73 3.37 -7.27 -4.79
N ARG A 74 3.46 -7.17 -3.46
CA ARG A 74 2.41 -7.61 -2.55
C ARG A 74 1.91 -6.46 -1.69
N TYR A 75 0.60 -6.40 -1.51
CA TYR A 75 -0.10 -5.46 -0.65
C TYR A 75 -0.82 -6.25 0.43
N GLU A 76 -0.42 -6.07 1.68
CA GLU A 76 -1.02 -6.74 2.82
C GLU A 76 -1.76 -5.74 3.70
N ILE A 77 -2.91 -6.17 4.19
CA ILE A 77 -3.69 -5.47 5.22
C ILE A 77 -3.79 -6.40 6.41
N GLN A 78 -3.39 -5.89 7.57
CA GLN A 78 -3.59 -6.54 8.85
C GLN A 78 -4.69 -5.80 9.60
N MET A 79 -5.67 -6.56 10.08
CA MET A 79 -6.74 -6.06 10.93
C MET A 79 -6.71 -6.71 12.31
N ARG A 80 -7.18 -6.00 13.33
CA ARG A 80 -7.30 -6.49 14.71
C ARG A 80 -8.64 -6.10 15.32
N LYS A 81 -9.02 -6.78 16.41
CA LYS A 81 -10.22 -6.48 17.22
C LYS A 81 -11.49 -6.39 16.35
N ALA A 82 -12.34 -5.38 16.59
CA ALA A 82 -13.59 -5.17 15.86
C ALA A 82 -13.41 -5.13 14.34
N TYR A 83 -12.30 -4.59 13.82
CA TYR A 83 -12.07 -4.54 12.37
C TYR A 83 -11.90 -5.93 11.77
N ALA A 84 -11.17 -6.82 12.47
CA ALA A 84 -11.01 -8.20 12.02
C ALA A 84 -12.33 -8.98 12.06
N VAL A 85 -13.10 -8.82 13.14
CA VAL A 85 -14.42 -9.46 13.29
C VAL A 85 -15.38 -8.98 12.21
N ASN A 86 -15.45 -7.67 11.98
CA ASN A 86 -16.34 -7.09 10.97
C ASN A 86 -15.90 -7.48 9.54
N CYS A 87 -14.60 -7.52 9.27
CA CYS A 87 -14.11 -8.03 7.98
C CYS A 87 -14.45 -9.51 7.78
N ALA A 88 -14.34 -10.35 8.81
CA ALA A 88 -14.72 -11.77 8.72
C ALA A 88 -16.22 -11.94 8.40
N LYS A 89 -17.09 -11.12 9.00
CA LYS A 89 -18.53 -11.11 8.68
C LYS A 89 -18.84 -10.67 7.24
N VAL A 90 -18.03 -9.76 6.68
CA VAL A 90 -18.16 -9.38 5.27
C VAL A 90 -17.69 -10.53 4.37
N LEU A 91 -16.54 -11.13 4.68
CA LEU A 91 -15.98 -12.28 3.96
C LEU A 91 -16.88 -13.51 4.01
N SER A 92 -17.70 -13.69 5.05
CA SER A 92 -18.67 -14.79 5.09
C SER A 92 -19.84 -14.62 4.12
N ARG A 93 -19.94 -13.47 3.42
CA ARG A 93 -21.02 -13.12 2.50
C ARG A 93 -20.53 -12.89 1.07
N THR A 94 -19.23 -12.89 0.84
CA THR A 94 -18.64 -12.69 -0.48
C THR A 94 -17.23 -13.28 -0.54
N ASP A 95 -16.92 -13.90 -1.67
CA ASP A 95 -15.59 -14.42 -1.97
C ASP A 95 -14.71 -13.37 -2.69
N ASN A 96 -15.24 -12.17 -2.95
CA ASN A 96 -14.49 -11.11 -3.63
C ASN A 96 -13.51 -10.39 -2.70
N ILE A 97 -12.47 -11.10 -2.26
CA ILE A 97 -11.41 -10.58 -1.40
C ILE A 97 -10.72 -9.37 -2.05
N SER A 98 -10.56 -9.38 -3.38
CA SER A 98 -9.91 -8.29 -4.12
C SER A 98 -10.66 -6.97 -3.94
N GLU A 99 -11.99 -7.00 -4.07
CA GLU A 99 -12.85 -5.84 -3.88
C GLU A 99 -12.78 -5.32 -2.44
N ILE A 100 -12.81 -6.21 -1.44
CA ILE A 100 -12.69 -5.83 -0.03
C ILE A 100 -11.36 -5.12 0.23
N VAL A 101 -10.24 -5.74 -0.17
CA VAL A 101 -8.89 -5.18 0.03
C VAL A 101 -8.79 -3.81 -0.64
N LYS A 102 -9.19 -3.70 -1.92
CA LYS A 102 -9.18 -2.43 -2.64
C LYS A 102 -10.09 -1.38 -2.00
N SER A 103 -11.28 -1.76 -1.53
CA SER A 103 -12.22 -0.84 -0.88
C SER A 103 -11.67 -0.31 0.45
N ILE A 104 -10.98 -1.14 1.23
CA ILE A 104 -10.28 -0.71 2.45
C ILE A 104 -9.17 0.27 2.10
N LEU A 105 -8.34 -0.05 1.10
CA LEU A 105 -7.26 0.83 0.67
C LEU A 105 -7.79 2.16 0.11
N HIS A 106 -8.84 2.14 -0.70
CA HIS A 106 -9.48 3.31 -1.28
C HIS A 106 -10.06 4.24 -0.20
N ASN A 107 -10.64 3.67 0.86
CA ASN A 107 -11.15 4.46 1.98
C ASN A 107 -10.03 5.12 2.80
N ASN A 108 -8.89 4.46 2.95
CA ASN A 108 -7.84 4.87 3.88
C ASN A 108 -6.66 5.61 3.24
N LEU A 109 -6.42 5.45 1.92
CA LEU A 109 -5.22 5.91 1.23
C LEU A 109 -5.52 6.50 -0.16
N ARG A 110 -4.96 7.68 -0.40
CA ARG A 110 -4.98 8.35 -1.70
C ARG A 110 -3.59 8.85 -2.04
N PHE A 111 -2.99 8.30 -3.09
CA PHE A 111 -1.81 8.91 -3.71
C PHE A 111 -2.27 9.92 -4.74
N ILE A 112 -1.77 11.16 -4.65
CA ILE A 112 -2.21 12.30 -5.46
C ILE A 112 -1.06 12.84 -6.31
N SER A 113 -1.35 13.46 -7.45
CA SER A 113 -0.35 14.16 -8.25
C SER A 113 -0.49 15.68 -8.06
N PRO A 114 0.62 16.43 -7.99
CA PRO A 114 0.56 17.89 -8.04
C PRO A 114 -0.23 18.35 -9.28
N PRO A 115 -1.05 19.41 -9.17
CA PRO A 115 -1.77 19.98 -10.30
C PRO A 115 -0.77 20.61 -11.27
N LYS A 116 -1.12 20.64 -12.56
CA LYS A 116 -0.21 21.09 -13.63
C LYS A 116 0.20 22.57 -13.50
N ASP A 117 -0.68 23.38 -12.93
CA ASP A 117 -0.52 24.82 -12.75
C ASP A 117 0.15 25.20 -11.41
N GLY A 118 0.40 24.24 -10.51
CA GLY A 118 1.16 24.43 -9.26
C GLY A 118 0.51 25.36 -8.21
N ASN A 119 -0.62 25.98 -8.52
CA ASN A 119 -1.22 27.03 -7.69
C ASN A 119 -2.07 26.49 -6.54
N ASP A 120 -2.70 25.32 -6.72
CA ASP A 120 -3.54 24.76 -5.68
C ASP A 120 -2.69 24.11 -4.58
N LYS A 121 -2.64 24.76 -3.40
CA LYS A 121 -1.97 24.21 -2.21
C LYS A 121 -2.84 23.19 -1.45
N ASN A 122 -4.14 23.11 -1.76
CA ASN A 122 -5.06 22.20 -1.09
C ASN A 122 -5.01 20.79 -1.70
N ARG A 123 -4.15 19.96 -1.13
CA ARG A 123 -3.92 18.56 -1.51
C ARG A 123 -5.20 17.69 -1.58
N LYS A 124 -6.28 18.04 -0.89
CA LYS A 124 -7.54 17.28 -0.95
C LYS A 124 -8.16 17.30 -2.36
N ARG A 125 -7.96 18.40 -3.09
CA ARG A 125 -8.45 18.66 -4.45
C ARG A 125 -7.55 18.12 -5.55
N TRP A 126 -6.33 17.71 -5.20
CA TRP A 126 -5.38 17.21 -6.18
C TRP A 126 -5.87 15.92 -6.82
N PRO A 127 -5.61 15.73 -8.13
CA PRO A 127 -6.03 14.53 -8.85
C PRO A 127 -5.32 13.29 -8.29
N LEU A 128 -6.00 12.14 -8.38
CA LEU A 128 -5.39 10.86 -8.02
C LEU A 128 -4.22 10.56 -8.96
N TYR A 129 -3.15 10.01 -8.40
CA TYR A 129 -2.05 9.44 -9.14
C TYR A 129 -2.56 8.28 -10.01
N ARG A 130 -2.43 8.40 -11.34
CA ARG A 130 -3.06 7.49 -12.31
C ARG A 130 -2.82 5.99 -12.03
N PRO A 131 -1.59 5.52 -11.74
CA PRO A 131 -1.39 4.11 -11.41
C PRO A 131 -2.15 3.66 -10.16
N TRP A 132 -2.26 4.53 -9.14
CA TRP A 132 -3.09 4.24 -7.98
C TRP A 132 -4.57 4.19 -8.36
N ALA A 133 -5.06 5.17 -9.12
CA ALA A 133 -6.45 5.21 -9.57
C ALA A 133 -6.86 3.95 -10.35
N LEU A 134 -5.97 3.42 -11.20
CA LEU A 134 -6.20 2.15 -11.92
C LEU A 134 -6.18 0.95 -10.98
N PHE A 135 -5.32 0.94 -9.96
CA PHE A 135 -5.22 -0.14 -8.98
C PHE A 135 -6.50 -0.29 -8.13
N ILE A 136 -7.08 0.83 -7.69
CA ILE A 136 -8.34 0.86 -6.90
C ILE A 136 -9.59 1.06 -7.76
N LYS A 137 -9.49 0.99 -9.09
CA LYS A 137 -10.62 1.22 -10.00
C LYS A 137 -11.77 0.25 -9.70
N ASP A 138 -13.00 0.70 -9.94
CA ASP A 138 -14.23 -0.08 -9.85
C ASP A 138 -14.49 -0.65 -8.45
N THR A 139 -14.02 0.06 -7.41
CA THR A 139 -14.23 -0.32 -6.01
C THR A 139 -14.89 0.78 -5.19
N GLY A 140 -15.82 0.38 -4.33
CA GLY A 140 -16.43 1.26 -3.35
C GLY A 140 -15.45 1.65 -2.24
N LYS A 141 -15.97 2.29 -1.19
CA LYS A 141 -15.23 2.53 0.05
C LYS A 141 -15.93 1.78 1.17
N ILE A 142 -15.16 0.99 1.90
CA ILE A 142 -15.65 0.29 3.09
C ILE A 142 -14.96 0.87 4.31
N GLU A 143 -15.75 1.21 5.32
CA GLU A 143 -15.28 1.57 6.64
C GLU A 143 -15.73 0.53 7.65
N PHE A 144 -14.78 0.02 8.44
CA PHE A 144 -15.11 -0.79 9.60
C PHE A 144 -15.19 0.15 10.80
N ASN A 145 -16.37 0.22 11.41
CA ASN A 145 -16.57 0.98 12.64
C ASN A 145 -16.29 0.09 13.86
N TYR A 146 -16.10 0.75 15.00
CA TYR A 146 -15.95 0.11 16.32
C TYR A 146 -17.22 -0.64 16.71
#